data_AF-A0A2W6CGN4-F1
#
_entry.id   AF-A0A2W6CGN4-F1
#
_cell.length_a   1.000
_cell.length_b   1.000
_cell.length_c   1.000
_cell.angle_alpha   90.00
_cell.angle_beta   90.00
_cell.angle_gamma   90.00
#
_symmetry.space_group_name_H-M   'P 1'
#
loop_
_entity.id
_entity.type
_entity.pdbx_description
1 polymer ?
#
loop_
_entity_poly.entity_id
_entity_poly.type
_entity_poly.pdbx_seq_one_letter_code
_entity_poly.pdbx_strand_id
1 'polypeptide(L)'
;MAIPGPLIDLLRAHREVQAQERLTAGSVWEDHEYVFAQPNGRPIDPKVDHQAWKDLLEEAGVREARLRDARHTAATMLLVLNVGTRAVMDMMGWSSSSMAARYQHVTNDLRHDIADSLGGQFWGATGTEQNS
;
A
#
# COMPACT_ATOMS: atom_id res chain seq x y z
N MET A 1 15.66 5.88 -7.54
CA MET A 1 14.63 5.34 -6.63
C MET A 1 15.06 3.94 -6.23
N ALA A 2 15.10 3.60 -4.94
CA ALA A 2 15.37 2.24 -4.51
C ALA A 2 14.06 1.43 -4.60
N ILE A 3 14.08 0.32 -5.32
CA ILE A 3 12.95 -0.60 -5.47
C ILE A 3 13.29 -1.87 -4.68
N PRO A 4 12.41 -2.38 -3.80
CA PRO A 4 12.66 -3.63 -3.08
C PRO A 4 12.94 -4.80 -4.04
N GLY A 5 13.94 -5.62 -3.73
CA GLY A 5 14.32 -6.78 -4.55
C GLY A 5 13.13 -7.68 -4.94
N PRO A 6 12.26 -8.09 -4.00
CA PRO A 6 11.09 -8.91 -4.32
C PRO A 6 10.13 -8.26 -5.33
N LEU A 7 10.01 -6.92 -5.32
CA LEU A 7 9.18 -6.21 -6.30
C LEU A 7 9.80 -6.26 -7.70
N ILE A 8 11.13 -6.26 -7.81
CA ILE A 8 11.82 -6.44 -9.08
C ILE A 8 11.52 -7.83 -9.66
N ASP A 9 11.52 -8.87 -8.82
CA ASP A 9 11.21 -10.24 -9.25
C ASP A 9 9.77 -10.36 -9.75
N LEU A 10 8.81 -9.75 -9.04
CA LEU A 10 7.41 -9.70 -9.47
C LEU A 10 7.24 -8.96 -10.81
N LEU A 11 7.94 -7.83 -11.01
CA LEU A 11 7.88 -7.09 -12.27
C LEU A 11 8.52 -7.87 -13.43
N ARG A 12 9.58 -8.65 -13.17
CA ARG A 12 10.18 -9.54 -14.18
C ARG A 12 9.21 -10.65 -14.58
N ALA A 13 8.59 -11.31 -13.60
CA ALA A 13 7.57 -12.33 -13.86
C ALA A 13 6.38 -11.75 -14.64
N HIS A 14 5.92 -10.55 -14.28
CA HIS A 14 4.85 -9.86 -15.01
C HIS A 14 5.25 -9.59 -16.48
N ARG A 15 6.48 -9.13 -16.72
CA ARG A 15 6.99 -8.88 -18.07
C ARG A 15 7.02 -10.16 -18.92
N GLU A 16 7.35 -11.30 -18.34
CA GLU A 16 7.32 -12.59 -19.05
C GLU A 16 5.90 -12.98 -19.46
N VAL A 17 4.93 -12.81 -18.56
CA VAL A 17 3.50 -13.04 -18.84
C VAL A 17 3.03 -12.11 -19.98
N GLN A 18 3.32 -10.82 -19.89
CA GLN A 18 2.91 -9.86 -20.91
C GLN A 18 3.57 -10.14 -22.27
N ALA A 19 4.82 -10.60 -22.30
CA ALA A 19 5.46 -11.03 -23.53
C ALA A 19 4.72 -12.22 -24.17
N GLN A 20 4.23 -13.15 -23.35
CA GLN A 20 3.42 -14.27 -23.83
C GLN A 20 2.04 -13.82 -24.34
N GLU A 21 1.41 -12.86 -23.67
CA GLU A 21 0.16 -12.24 -24.13
C GLU A 21 0.35 -11.55 -25.47
N ARG A 22 1.45 -10.80 -25.64
CA ARG A 22 1.82 -10.16 -26.91
C ARG A 22 1.98 -11.17 -28.05
N LEU A 23 2.68 -12.28 -27.80
CA LEU A 23 2.83 -13.35 -28.79
C LEU A 23 1.47 -13.97 -29.15
N THR A 24 0.59 -14.14 -28.16
CA THR A 24 -0.74 -14.73 -28.34
C THR A 24 -1.70 -13.81 -29.09
N ALA A 25 -1.67 -12.52 -28.79
CA ALA A 25 -2.51 -11.51 -29.43
C ALA A 25 -2.11 -11.24 -30.89
N GLY A 26 -0.84 -11.44 -31.23
CA GLY A 26 -0.34 -11.30 -32.60
C GLY A 26 -0.68 -9.94 -33.20
N SER A 27 -1.44 -9.92 -34.29
CA SER A 27 -1.84 -8.68 -34.98
C SER A 27 -2.85 -7.82 -34.22
N VAL A 28 -3.46 -8.34 -33.15
CA VAL A 28 -4.41 -7.60 -32.31
C VAL A 28 -3.69 -6.82 -31.20
N TRP A 29 -2.38 -7.03 -31.02
CA TRP A 29 -1.60 -6.31 -30.02
C TRP A 29 -1.40 -4.84 -30.41
N GLU A 30 -1.78 -3.93 -29.51
CA GLU A 30 -1.49 -2.50 -29.60
C GLU A 30 -0.27 -2.15 -28.75
N ASP A 31 0.84 -1.73 -29.38
CA ASP A 31 2.08 -1.42 -28.67
C ASP A 31 2.09 0.02 -28.13
N HIS A 32 1.86 0.17 -26.83
CA HIS A 32 1.87 1.45 -26.10
C HIS A 32 2.91 1.48 -24.97
N GLU A 33 3.82 0.50 -24.93
CA GLU A 33 4.88 0.39 -23.90
C GLU A 33 4.38 0.37 -22.43
N TYR A 34 3.11 0.03 -22.21
CA TYR A 34 2.56 -0.07 -20.86
C TYR A 34 3.17 -1.25 -20.09
N VAL A 35 3.59 -0.97 -18.84
CA VAL A 35 4.06 -2.02 -17.92
C VAL A 35 2.93 -2.98 -17.56
N PHE A 36 1.70 -2.48 -17.38
CA PHE A 36 0.50 -3.27 -17.15
C PHE A 36 -0.50 -2.95 -18.27
N ALA A 37 -0.80 -3.96 -19.10
CA ALA A 37 -1.74 -3.83 -20.21
C ALA A 37 -2.76 -4.96 -20.14
N GLN A 38 -3.87 -4.78 -20.87
CA GLN A 38 -4.74 -5.90 -21.21
C GLN A 38 -3.98 -6.87 -22.13
N PRO A 39 -4.45 -8.13 -22.29
CA PRO A 39 -3.79 -9.11 -23.16
C PRO A 39 -3.66 -8.69 -24.64
N ASN A 40 -4.38 -7.64 -25.07
CA ASN A 40 -4.29 -7.04 -26.41
C ASN A 40 -3.42 -5.76 -26.46
N GLY A 41 -2.68 -5.42 -25.39
CA GLY A 41 -1.80 -4.26 -25.32
C GLY A 41 -2.48 -2.93 -24.98
N ARG A 42 -3.82 -2.90 -24.90
CA ARG A 42 -4.59 -1.70 -24.55
C ARG A 42 -4.49 -1.37 -23.05
N PRO A 43 -4.74 -0.11 -22.64
CA PRO A 43 -4.78 0.24 -21.23
C PRO A 43 -5.89 -0.53 -20.50
N ILE A 44 -5.64 -0.94 -19.26
CA ILE A 44 -6.63 -1.64 -18.42
C ILE A 44 -7.89 -0.77 -18.26
N ASP A 45 -9.07 -1.38 -18.44
CA ASP A 45 -10.33 -0.69 -18.21
C ASP A 45 -10.51 -0.40 -16.70
N PRO A 46 -10.79 0.86 -16.29
CA PRO A 46 -10.96 1.21 -14.88
C PRO A 46 -12.01 0.39 -14.12
N LYS A 47 -13.05 -0.10 -14.80
CA LYS A 47 -14.07 -0.97 -14.19
C LYS A 47 -13.52 -2.36 -13.90
N VAL A 48 -12.71 -2.91 -14.81
CA VAL A 48 -12.06 -4.22 -14.64
C VAL A 48 -11.03 -4.13 -13.51
N ASP A 49 -10.22 -3.07 -13.48
CA ASP A 49 -9.27 -2.81 -12.39
C ASP A 49 -9.98 -2.71 -11.03
N HIS A 50 -11.09 -1.98 -10.97
CA HIS A 50 -11.89 -1.86 -9.76
C HIS A 50 -12.54 -3.18 -9.32
N GLN A 51 -12.97 -4.03 -10.26
CA GLN A 51 -13.49 -5.35 -9.92
C GLN A 51 -12.39 -6.26 -9.40
N ALA A 52 -11.24 -6.32 -10.07
CA ALA A 52 -10.08 -7.08 -9.61
C ALA A 52 -9.64 -6.65 -8.19
N TRP A 53 -9.70 -5.35 -7.89
CA TRP A 53 -9.46 -4.85 -6.54
C TRP A 53 -10.45 -5.41 -5.51
N LYS A 54 -11.75 -5.48 -5.85
CA LYS A 54 -12.77 -6.05 -4.96
C LYS A 54 -12.53 -7.53 -4.71
N ASP A 55 -12.23 -8.28 -5.76
CA ASP A 55 -11.98 -9.71 -5.68
C ASP A 55 -10.76 -9.98 -4.76
N LEU A 56 -9.71 -9.15 -4.86
CA LEU A 56 -8.54 -9.21 -3.97
C LEU A 56 -8.88 -8.94 -2.50
N LEU A 57 -9.79 -7.99 -2.22
CA LEU A 57 -10.21 -7.71 -0.84
C LEU A 57 -11.01 -8.88 -0.25
N GLU A 58 -11.85 -9.50 -1.06
CA GLU A 58 -12.62 -10.69 -0.67
C GLU A 58 -11.70 -11.88 -0.40
N GLU A 59 -10.74 -12.14 -1.29
CA GLU A 59 -9.73 -13.20 -1.13
C GLU A 59 -8.88 -12.98 0.14
N ALA A 60 -8.51 -11.73 0.41
CA ALA A 60 -7.76 -11.36 1.61
C ALA A 60 -8.62 -11.38 2.90
N GLY A 61 -9.94 -11.58 2.79
CA GLY A 61 -10.86 -11.60 3.94
C GLY A 61 -10.97 -10.26 4.67
N VAL A 62 -10.66 -9.15 4.00
CA VAL A 62 -10.69 -7.81 4.59
C VAL A 62 -11.97 -7.07 4.20
N ARG A 63 -12.33 -6.07 5.00
CA ARG A 63 -13.49 -5.20 4.70
C ARG A 63 -13.33 -4.54 3.34
N GLU A 64 -14.46 -4.23 2.70
CA GLU A 64 -14.47 -3.41 1.50
C GLU A 64 -13.77 -2.06 1.77
N ALA A 65 -12.79 -1.75 0.93
CA ALA A 65 -11.99 -0.54 1.00
C ALA A 65 -11.77 -0.03 -0.43
N ARG A 66 -11.54 1.27 -0.60
CA ARG A 66 -11.24 1.83 -1.92
C ARG A 66 -9.76 1.62 -2.22
N LEU A 67 -9.39 1.51 -3.51
CA LEU A 67 -7.98 1.39 -3.91
C LEU A 67 -7.10 2.52 -3.35
N ARG A 68 -7.64 3.75 -3.26
CA ARG A 68 -6.96 4.88 -2.62
C ARG A 68 -6.67 4.65 -1.13
N ASP A 69 -7.51 3.89 -0.43
CA ASP A 69 -7.34 3.59 1.00
C ASP A 69 -6.13 2.66 1.23
N ALA A 70 -5.80 1.80 0.26
CA ALA A 70 -4.57 1.02 0.28
C ALA A 70 -3.32 1.92 0.15
N ARG A 71 -3.36 2.92 -0.74
CA ARG A 71 -2.31 3.94 -0.84
C ARG A 71 -2.18 4.75 0.45
N HIS A 72 -3.30 5.07 1.11
CA HIS A 72 -3.28 5.71 2.42
C HIS A 72 -2.61 4.83 3.48
N THR A 73 -2.95 3.53 3.51
CA THR A 73 -2.39 2.56 4.45
C THR A 73 -0.88 2.40 4.27
N ALA A 74 -0.41 2.23 3.03
CA ALA A 74 1.02 2.12 2.72
C ALA A 74 1.81 3.35 3.19
N ALA A 75 1.26 4.55 2.98
CA ALA A 75 1.90 5.78 3.45
C ALA A 75 2.02 5.85 4.98
N THR A 76 0.94 5.50 5.69
CA THR A 76 0.95 5.41 7.15
C THR A 76 1.99 4.40 7.63
N MET A 77 2.06 3.21 7.02
CA MET A 77 3.05 2.18 7.41
C MET A 77 4.49 2.67 7.22
N LEU A 78 4.81 3.34 6.12
CA LEU A 78 6.15 3.89 5.87
C LEU A 78 6.55 4.91 6.95
N LEU A 79 5.61 5.76 7.38
CA LEU A 79 5.84 6.76 8.44
C LEU A 79 5.94 6.12 9.83
N VAL A 80 5.17 5.05 10.10
CA VAL A 80 5.27 4.26 11.33
C VAL A 80 6.63 3.56 11.42
N LEU A 81 7.15 3.05 10.30
CA LEU A 81 8.49 2.45 10.20
C LEU A 81 9.64 3.48 10.30
N ASN A 82 9.33 4.72 10.67
CA ASN A 82 10.27 5.82 10.86
C ASN A 82 11.11 6.15 9.61
N VAL A 83 10.57 5.88 8.42
CA VAL A 83 11.17 6.35 7.17
C VAL A 83 11.06 7.88 7.17
N GLY A 84 12.18 8.58 6.99
CA GLY A 84 12.20 10.04 6.99
C GLY A 84 11.23 10.62 5.96
N THR A 85 10.51 11.68 6.34
CA THR A 85 9.41 12.30 5.57
C THR A 85 9.74 12.54 4.10
N ARG A 86 10.98 12.95 3.80
CA ARG A 86 11.44 13.19 2.43
C ARG A 86 11.51 11.91 1.58
N ALA A 87 11.99 10.82 2.16
CA ALA A 87 12.02 9.51 1.50
C ALA A 87 10.61 8.96 1.27
N VAL A 88 9.67 9.20 2.21
CA VAL A 88 8.25 8.86 2.02
C VAL A 88 7.64 9.70 0.89
N MET A 89 7.89 11.01 0.86
CA MET A 89 7.41 11.87 -0.22
C MET A 89 7.94 11.43 -1.59
N ASP A 90 9.22 11.09 -1.69
CA ASP A 90 9.84 10.60 -2.92
C ASP A 90 9.23 9.27 -3.37
N MET A 91 8.99 8.34 -2.43
CA MET A 91 8.36 7.04 -2.71
C MET A 91 6.89 7.18 -3.11
N MET A 92 6.15 8.09 -2.47
CA MET A 92 4.73 8.32 -2.71
C MET A 92 4.47 9.28 -3.88
N GLY A 93 5.51 9.89 -4.46
CA GLY A 93 5.40 10.88 -5.54
C GLY A 93 4.70 12.17 -5.09
N TRP A 94 4.80 12.53 -3.82
CA TRP A 94 4.16 13.73 -3.27
C TRP A 94 5.03 14.96 -3.47
N SER A 95 4.52 15.93 -4.20
CA SER A 95 5.19 17.23 -4.42
C SER A 95 4.98 18.22 -3.27
N SER A 96 4.01 17.99 -2.37
CA SER A 96 3.67 18.91 -1.28
C SER A 96 3.90 18.31 0.10
N SER A 97 4.59 19.07 0.96
CA SER A 97 4.77 18.77 2.38
C SER A 97 3.45 18.73 3.15
N SER A 98 2.43 19.46 2.71
CA SER A 98 1.08 19.42 3.31
C SER A 98 0.44 18.02 3.23
N MET A 99 0.75 17.28 2.16
CA MET A 99 0.30 15.90 1.99
C MET A 99 0.95 15.02 3.06
N ALA A 100 2.27 15.16 3.27
CA ALA A 100 2.99 14.40 4.27
C ALA A 100 2.56 14.73 5.72
N ALA A 101 2.32 16.02 6.01
CA ALA A 101 1.86 16.48 7.33
C ALA A 101 0.55 15.80 7.76
N ARG A 102 -0.40 15.60 6.83
CA ARG A 102 -1.66 14.89 7.12
C ARG A 102 -1.43 13.50 7.71
N TYR A 103 -0.44 12.76 7.21
CA TYR A 103 -0.16 11.41 7.69
C TYR A 103 0.71 11.40 8.96
N GLN A 104 1.54 12.42 9.17
CA GLN A 104 2.29 12.58 10.41
C GLN A 104 1.34 12.68 11.62
N HIS A 105 0.23 13.40 11.49
CA HIS A 105 -0.80 13.46 12.54
C HIS A 105 -1.37 12.08 12.87
N VAL A 106 -1.81 11.32 11.85
CA VAL A 106 -2.34 9.95 12.04
C VAL A 106 -1.31 9.03 12.71
N THR A 107 -0.02 9.16 12.37
CA THR A 107 1.02 8.38 13.04
C THR A 107 1.28 8.78 14.49
N ASN A 108 1.07 10.05 14.85
CA ASN A 108 1.22 10.50 16.23
C ASN A 108 0.05 9.99 17.08
N ASP A 109 -1.17 10.03 16.55
CA ASP A 109 -2.35 9.47 17.22
C ASP A 109 -2.17 7.97 17.45
N LEU A 110 -1.74 7.21 16.43
CA LEU A 110 -1.45 5.78 16.57
C LEU A 110 -0.33 5.48 17.59
N ARG A 111 0.72 6.32 17.65
CA ARG A 111 1.77 6.18 18.67
C ARG A 111 1.23 6.44 20.07
N HIS A 112 0.34 7.42 20.22
CA HIS A 112 -0.32 7.71 21.49
C HIS A 112 -1.19 6.52 21.92
N ASP A 113 -2.00 5.96 21.02
CA ASP A 113 -2.83 4.78 21.29
C ASP A 113 -1.99 3.56 21.70
N ILE A 114 -0.86 3.33 21.02
CA ILE A 114 0.08 2.26 21.41
C ILE A 114 0.67 2.54 22.80
N ALA A 115 1.07 3.78 23.09
CA ALA A 115 1.61 4.16 24.39
C ALA A 115 0.57 4.00 25.51
N ASP A 116 -0.68 4.38 25.27
CA ASP A 116 -1.79 4.24 26.23
C ASP A 116 -2.12 2.76 26.48
N SER A 117 -2.15 1.94 25.43
CA SER A 117 -2.38 0.50 25.54
C SER A 117 -1.27 -0.20 26.34
N LEU A 118 -0.01 0.14 26.06
CA LEU A 118 1.14 -0.35 26.83
C LEU A 118 1.09 0.18 28.28
N GLY A 119 0.73 1.45 28.49
CA GLY A 119 0.52 2.05 29.80
C GLY A 119 -0.52 1.28 30.63
N GLY A 120 -1.66 0.98 30.02
CA GLY A 120 -2.73 0.19 30.63
C GLY A 120 -2.31 -1.25 30.95
N GLN A 121 -1.54 -1.91 30.08
CA GLN A 121 -1.09 -3.28 30.31
C GLN A 121 0.03 -3.41 31.35
N PHE A 122 0.98 -2.47 31.38
CA PHE A 122 2.13 -2.53 32.27
C PHE A 122 1.90 -1.84 33.61
N TRP A 123 1.03 -0.83 33.69
CA TRP A 123 0.74 -0.07 34.91
C TRP A 123 -0.71 -0.20 35.41
N GLY A 124 -1.60 -0.88 34.68
CA GLY A 124 -2.98 -1.13 35.08
C GLY A 124 -3.19 -2.32 36.02
N ALA A 125 -2.47 -2.37 37.16
CA ALA A 125 -2.82 -3.21 38.32
C ALA A 125 -2.07 -2.82 39.62
N THR A 126 -1.60 -1.58 39.78
CA THR A 126 -1.05 -1.13 41.07
C THR A 126 -2.06 -0.24 41.80
N GLY A 127 -2.94 -0.85 42.59
CA GLY A 127 -3.86 -0.07 43.41
C GLY A 127 -4.90 -0.88 44.17
N THR A 128 -4.49 -1.65 45.16
CA THR A 128 -5.23 -1.77 46.44
C THR A 128 -4.31 -2.39 47.50
N GLU A 129 -3.44 -1.56 48.07
CA GLU A 129 -2.96 -1.77 49.43
C GLU A 129 -4.17 -1.61 50.38
N GLN A 130 -4.67 -2.72 50.94
CA GLN A 130 -5.50 -2.68 52.14
C GLN A 130 -4.58 -2.80 53.34
N ASN A 131 -4.36 -1.65 53.98
CA ASN A 131 -3.74 -1.50 55.28
C ASN A 131 -4.77 -1.89 56.36
N SER A 132 -4.53 -2.97 57.12
CA SER A 132 -5.11 -3.24 58.45
C SER A 132 -4.28 -4.27 59.19
#